data_AF-A0A7G8HKD1-F1
#
_entry.id   AF-A0A7G8HKD1-F1
#
_cell.length_a   1.000
_cell.length_b   1.000
_cell.length_c   1.000
_cell.angle_alpha   90.00
_cell.angle_beta   90.00
_cell.angle_gamma   90.00
#
_symmetry.space_group_name_H-M   'P 1'
#
loop_
_entity.id
_entity.type
_entity.pdbx_description
1 polymer ?
#
loop_
_entity_poly.entity_id
_entity_poly.type
_entity_poly.pdbx_seq_one_letter_code
_entity_poly.pdbx_strand_id
1 'polypeptide(L)'
;MLPTATASLALSAVLIDLLCTVAVQAGWDIEHAGAVEDLLGDYIRTLPGGDTVELPRLFLYQGQAFSRACPQSGIDSPAYCPGDHTVYLEITLGNAVAEKFGDFGALSIIAHEFGHAYLFENNAHPPGKDGELAADAFAGGFARYVEAKGLLEAGDLDEARATFEAVGDYEVYHNDHHGTPMERRQAFNDGYLKGFRLPGDRQETPRQAPEPSVTPPASQPSVPPSSNPAGAAAPPIPVLGLGLAGIMTVIMVATIVMMVNRAGEDEF
;
A
#
# COMPACT_ATOMS: atom_id res chain seq x y z
N MET A 1 -0.27 -44.90 47.88
CA MET A 1 -1.02 -44.78 46.62
C MET A 1 -1.64 -43.41 46.58
N LEU A 2 -1.17 -42.54 45.67
CA LEU A 2 -1.77 -41.28 45.25
C LEU A 2 -1.30 -41.06 43.80
N PRO A 3 -2.19 -40.77 42.83
CA PRO A 3 -1.82 -40.74 41.42
C PRO A 3 -1.22 -39.42 40.98
N THR A 4 -0.54 -39.56 39.85
CA THR A 4 0.32 -38.71 39.03
C THR A 4 -0.26 -37.37 38.58
N ALA A 5 0.63 -36.38 38.47
CA ALA A 5 0.44 -35.09 37.83
C ALA A 5 0.21 -35.21 36.31
N THR A 6 -0.93 -34.72 35.83
CA THR A 6 -1.20 -34.44 34.41
C THR A 6 -1.87 -33.09 34.30
N ALA A 7 -1.12 -32.01 34.51
CA ALA A 7 -1.60 -30.64 34.32
C ALA A 7 -0.40 -29.72 34.00
N SER A 8 0.27 -29.92 32.86
CA SER A 8 1.35 -29.01 32.46
C SER A 8 1.56 -28.83 30.95
N LEU A 9 0.79 -29.50 30.08
CA LEU A 9 0.95 -29.37 28.62
C LEU A 9 -0.21 -28.65 27.92
N ALA A 10 -1.32 -28.39 28.60
CA ALA A 10 -2.47 -27.70 28.00
C ALA A 10 -2.37 -26.16 28.09
N LEU A 11 -1.57 -25.64 29.03
CA LEU A 11 -1.41 -24.20 29.21
C LEU A 11 -0.50 -23.56 28.16
N SER A 12 0.39 -24.34 27.53
CA SER A 12 1.31 -23.83 26.49
C SER A 12 0.64 -23.72 25.13
N ALA A 13 -0.28 -24.62 24.75
CA ALA A 13 -0.96 -24.55 23.46
C ALA A 13 -1.95 -23.38 23.40
N VAL A 14 -2.72 -23.14 24.47
CA VAL A 14 -3.65 -22.00 24.53
C VAL A 14 -2.90 -20.67 24.60
N LEU A 15 -1.74 -20.62 25.24
CA LEU A 15 -0.93 -19.40 25.29
C LEU A 15 -0.21 -19.14 23.95
N ILE A 16 0.19 -20.18 23.22
CA ILE A 16 0.76 -20.08 21.87
C ILE A 16 -0.34 -19.68 20.86
N ASP A 17 -1.54 -20.26 20.95
CA ASP A 17 -2.68 -19.83 20.13
C ASP A 17 -3.10 -18.40 20.46
N LEU A 18 -3.11 -18.01 21.73
CA LEU A 18 -3.41 -16.63 22.14
C LEU A 18 -2.35 -15.67 21.59
N LEU A 19 -1.05 -16.00 21.70
CA LEU A 19 0.05 -15.20 21.14
C LEU A 19 0.05 -15.15 19.60
N CYS A 20 -0.33 -16.23 18.91
CA CYS A 20 -0.49 -16.27 17.46
C CYS A 20 -1.74 -15.51 16.97
N THR A 21 -2.80 -15.45 17.78
CA THR A 21 -4.02 -14.70 17.43
C THR A 21 -3.82 -13.20 17.61
N VAL A 22 -3.00 -12.75 18.59
CA VAL A 22 -2.68 -11.31 18.73
C VAL A 22 -1.76 -10.82 17.61
N ALA A 23 -0.86 -11.67 17.09
CA ALA A 23 0.09 -11.28 16.04
C ALA A 23 -0.59 -10.91 14.71
N VAL A 24 -1.79 -11.44 14.43
CA VAL A 24 -2.56 -11.10 13.22
C VAL A 24 -3.31 -9.77 13.35
N GLN A 25 -3.46 -9.23 14.57
CA GLN A 25 -4.14 -7.95 14.80
C GLN A 25 -3.20 -6.75 14.99
N ALA A 26 -1.88 -6.96 14.93
CA ALA A 26 -0.92 -5.87 15.06
C ALA A 26 -0.77 -5.00 13.79
N GLY A 27 -1.38 -5.39 12.66
CA GLY A 27 -1.09 -4.80 11.35
C GLY A 27 -1.76 -3.46 11.04
N TRP A 28 -2.95 -3.16 11.56
CA TRP A 28 -3.67 -1.92 11.23
C TRP A 28 -4.38 -1.40 12.48
N ASP A 29 -3.63 -0.79 13.40
CA ASP A 29 -4.20 -0.19 14.60
C ASP A 29 -4.31 1.33 14.46
N ILE A 30 -5.53 1.84 14.66
CA ILE A 30 -5.92 3.25 14.68
C ILE A 30 -5.06 4.06 15.67
N GLU A 31 -4.52 3.43 16.72
CA GLU A 31 -3.57 4.08 17.65
C GLU A 31 -2.29 4.58 16.94
N HIS A 32 -1.94 4.02 15.78
CA HIS A 32 -0.77 4.42 14.99
C HIS A 32 -1.07 5.49 13.93
N ALA A 33 -2.33 5.93 13.76
CA ALA A 33 -2.69 6.94 12.77
C ALA A 33 -1.85 8.23 12.94
N GLY A 34 -1.64 8.67 14.18
CA GLY A 34 -0.78 9.83 14.47
C GLY A 34 0.70 9.58 14.14
N ALA A 35 1.21 8.36 14.34
CA ALA A 35 2.57 8.01 13.95
C ALA A 35 2.74 7.98 12.42
N VAL A 36 1.70 7.55 11.69
CA VAL A 36 1.64 7.59 10.22
C VAL A 36 1.64 9.04 9.73
N GLU A 37 0.80 9.90 10.31
CA GLU A 37 0.77 11.34 10.00
C GLU A 37 2.15 12.00 10.26
N ASP A 38 2.78 11.70 11.40
CA ASP A 38 4.11 12.21 11.73
C ASP A 38 5.17 11.73 10.74
N LEU A 39 5.16 10.45 10.38
CA LEU A 39 6.14 9.86 9.45
C LEU A 39 5.99 10.40 8.02
N LEU A 40 4.75 10.57 7.54
CA LEU A 40 4.46 11.20 6.26
C LEU A 40 4.80 12.69 6.28
N GLY A 41 4.51 13.38 7.38
CA GLY A 41 4.88 14.77 7.58
C GLY A 41 6.40 14.96 7.53
N ASP A 42 7.16 14.10 8.19
CA ASP A 42 8.61 14.10 8.14
C ASP A 42 9.14 13.84 6.73
N TYR A 43 8.55 12.89 6.00
CA TYR A 43 8.89 12.64 4.61
C TYR A 43 8.61 13.87 3.73
N ILE A 44 7.43 14.47 3.84
CA ILE A 44 7.05 15.68 3.09
C ILE A 44 8.07 16.79 3.32
N ARG A 45 8.50 17.02 4.57
CA ARG A 45 9.52 18.03 4.91
C ARG A 45 10.88 17.79 4.25
N THR A 46 11.16 16.57 3.77
CA THR A 46 12.38 16.28 3.00
C THR A 46 12.27 16.63 1.51
N LEU A 47 11.05 16.85 1.01
CA LEU A 47 10.78 17.14 -0.40
C LEU A 47 10.89 18.65 -0.69
N PRO A 48 11.16 19.03 -1.96
CA PRO A 48 11.17 20.43 -2.37
C PRO A 48 9.87 21.16 -2.00
N GLY A 49 9.96 22.32 -1.35
CA GLY A 49 8.77 23.09 -0.94
C GLY A 49 7.95 22.47 0.20
N GLY A 50 8.31 21.27 0.68
CA GLY A 50 7.60 20.57 1.73
C GLY A 50 7.70 21.24 3.11
N ASP A 51 8.64 22.17 3.31
CA ASP A 51 8.72 23.03 4.49
C ASP A 51 7.62 24.10 4.53
N THR A 52 6.96 24.37 3.40
CA THR A 52 5.86 25.32 3.28
C THR A 52 4.48 24.67 3.13
N VAL A 53 4.43 23.35 2.99
CA VAL A 53 3.20 22.58 2.85
C VAL A 53 2.51 22.44 4.20
N GLU A 54 1.23 22.82 4.26
CA GLU A 54 0.36 22.43 5.37
C GLU A 54 0.05 20.93 5.26
N LEU A 55 0.12 20.20 6.37
CA LEU A 55 -0.18 18.77 6.37
C LEU A 55 -1.70 18.57 6.47
N PRO A 56 -2.30 17.69 5.64
CA PRO A 56 -3.71 17.40 5.73
C PRO A 56 -4.02 16.67 7.03
N ARG A 57 -5.24 16.84 7.54
CA ARG A 57 -5.74 16.01 8.64
C ARG A 57 -6.08 14.62 8.12
N LEU A 58 -5.77 13.56 8.86
CA LEU A 58 -6.30 12.23 8.61
C LEU A 58 -7.63 12.03 9.37
N PHE A 59 -8.72 11.81 8.63
CA PHE A 59 -10.03 11.49 9.18
C PHE A 59 -10.40 10.05 8.88
N LEU A 60 -10.32 9.22 9.91
CA LEU A 60 -10.72 7.83 9.86
C LEU A 60 -12.21 7.70 10.16
N TYR A 61 -12.94 6.93 9.35
CA TYR A 61 -14.37 6.72 9.53
C TYR A 61 -14.79 5.30 9.15
N GLN A 62 -15.97 4.90 9.62
CA GLN A 62 -16.60 3.65 9.23
C GLN A 62 -17.96 3.93 8.57
N GLY A 63 -18.23 3.28 7.45
CA GLY A 63 -19.47 3.47 6.69
C GLY A 63 -19.35 4.62 5.69
N GLN A 64 -20.19 5.65 5.82
CA GLN A 64 -20.20 6.79 4.90
C GLN A 64 -19.72 8.05 5.60
N ALA A 65 -18.82 8.79 4.95
CA ALA A 65 -18.45 10.14 5.34
C ALA A 65 -18.95 11.16 4.31
N PHE A 66 -19.09 12.40 4.76
CA PHE A 66 -19.51 13.49 3.90
C PHE A 66 -18.72 14.75 4.22
N SER A 67 -18.10 15.34 3.19
CA SER A 67 -17.55 16.70 3.26
C SER A 67 -18.47 17.65 2.50
N ARG A 68 -18.85 18.75 3.17
CA ARG A 68 -19.56 19.87 2.52
C ARG A 68 -18.66 20.60 1.52
N ALA A 69 -17.35 20.55 1.73
CA ALA A 69 -16.37 21.21 0.88
C ALA A 69 -16.09 20.39 -0.40
N CYS A 70 -16.25 19.07 -0.32
CA CYS A 70 -16.13 18.15 -1.47
C CYS A 70 -17.38 17.24 -1.62
N PRO A 71 -18.56 17.80 -1.96
CA PRO A 71 -19.82 17.05 -2.02
C PRO A 71 -19.96 16.15 -3.25
N GLN A 72 -19.15 16.40 -4.29
CA GLN A 72 -19.20 15.69 -5.58
C GLN A 72 -18.18 14.55 -5.68
N SER A 73 -17.12 14.58 -4.87
CA SER A 73 -16.13 13.51 -4.84
C SER A 73 -16.66 12.26 -4.16
N GLY A 74 -17.61 12.40 -3.21
CA GLY A 74 -18.22 11.28 -2.50
C GLY A 74 -17.18 10.54 -1.67
N ILE A 75 -17.32 10.54 -0.34
CA ILE A 75 -16.33 9.85 0.50
C ILE A 75 -16.74 8.38 0.65
N ASP A 76 -16.84 7.71 -0.49
CA ASP A 76 -17.15 6.27 -0.60
C ASP A 76 -15.87 5.44 -0.82
N SER A 77 -14.73 6.12 -0.99
CA SER A 77 -13.36 5.58 -1.06
C SER A 77 -12.38 6.55 -0.36
N PRO A 78 -11.12 6.14 -0.12
CA PRO A 78 -10.08 7.03 0.36
C PRO A 78 -9.94 8.20 -0.61
N ALA A 79 -9.81 9.41 -0.05
CA ALA A 79 -9.72 10.62 -0.85
C ALA A 79 -9.15 11.78 -0.03
N TYR A 80 -8.27 12.56 -0.66
CA TYR A 80 -7.96 13.91 -0.22
C TYR A 80 -8.99 14.94 -0.70
N CYS A 81 -9.58 15.69 0.24
CA CYS A 81 -10.47 16.82 -0.05
C CYS A 81 -9.71 18.16 0.04
N PRO A 82 -9.45 18.85 -1.09
CA PRO A 82 -8.76 20.15 -1.06
C PRO A 82 -9.58 21.27 -0.41
N GLY A 83 -10.91 21.12 -0.35
CA GLY A 83 -11.80 22.16 0.18
C GLY A 83 -11.77 22.30 1.71
N ASP A 84 -11.40 21.24 2.44
CA ASP A 84 -11.27 21.26 3.90
C ASP A 84 -9.93 20.71 4.42
N HIS A 85 -9.01 20.40 3.49
CA HIS A 85 -7.65 19.92 3.72
C HIS A 85 -7.60 18.65 4.59
N THR A 86 -8.41 17.65 4.21
CA THR A 86 -8.55 16.39 4.96
C THR A 86 -8.38 15.19 4.02
N VAL A 87 -7.55 14.23 4.44
CA VAL A 87 -7.52 12.87 3.90
C VAL A 87 -8.57 12.06 4.64
N TYR A 88 -9.56 11.56 3.91
CA TYR A 88 -10.59 10.69 4.44
C TYR A 88 -10.24 9.24 4.15
N LEU A 89 -10.34 8.38 5.16
CA LEU A 89 -10.05 6.96 5.02
C LEU A 89 -11.14 6.11 5.67
N GLU A 90 -11.78 5.26 4.86
CA GLU A 90 -12.75 4.28 5.35
C GLU A 90 -12.00 3.09 5.95
N ILE A 91 -12.21 2.86 7.24
CA ILE A 91 -11.45 1.89 8.04
C ILE A 91 -11.69 0.46 7.56
N THR A 92 -12.90 0.13 7.13
CA THR A 92 -13.24 -1.21 6.62
C THR A 92 -12.46 -1.52 5.34
N LEU A 93 -12.30 -0.54 4.45
CA LEU A 93 -11.46 -0.69 3.27
C LEU A 93 -9.99 -0.85 3.64
N GLY A 94 -9.48 -0.02 4.55
CA GLY A 94 -8.10 -0.14 5.05
C GLY A 94 -7.82 -1.54 5.58
N ASN A 95 -8.72 -2.07 6.41
CA ASN A 95 -8.66 -3.44 6.92
C ASN A 95 -8.73 -4.50 5.82
N ALA A 96 -9.58 -4.32 4.81
CA ALA A 96 -9.69 -5.26 3.70
C ALA A 96 -8.43 -5.28 2.83
N VAL A 97 -7.77 -4.13 2.63
CA VAL A 97 -6.49 -4.04 1.92
C VAL A 97 -5.39 -4.68 2.77
N ALA A 98 -5.36 -4.40 4.08
CA ALA A 98 -4.40 -5.01 5.01
C ALA A 98 -4.54 -6.53 5.08
N GLU A 99 -5.77 -7.06 5.13
CA GLU A 99 -6.03 -8.50 5.11
C GLU A 99 -5.58 -9.15 3.79
N LYS A 100 -5.78 -8.45 2.67
CA LYS A 100 -5.53 -9.01 1.33
C LYS A 100 -4.08 -8.88 0.87
N PHE A 101 -3.45 -7.75 1.16
CA PHE A 101 -2.14 -7.38 0.63
C PHE A 101 -1.10 -7.17 1.72
N GLY A 102 -1.52 -6.87 2.95
CA GLY A 102 -0.64 -6.55 4.06
C GLY A 102 -0.71 -5.08 4.48
N ASP A 103 -0.15 -4.78 5.64
CA ASP A 103 -0.30 -3.49 6.31
C ASP A 103 0.37 -2.34 5.55
N PHE A 104 1.52 -2.59 4.95
CA PHE A 104 2.22 -1.62 4.12
C PHE A 104 1.48 -1.35 2.82
N GLY A 105 0.79 -2.37 2.31
CA GLY A 105 -0.14 -2.23 1.19
C GLY A 105 -1.20 -1.15 1.45
N ALA A 106 -1.82 -1.18 2.64
CA ALA A 106 -2.82 -0.20 3.01
C ALA A 106 -2.19 1.14 3.44
N LEU A 107 -1.00 1.14 4.07
CA LEU A 107 -0.26 2.38 4.38
C LEU A 107 0.08 3.15 3.10
N SER A 108 0.37 2.43 2.02
CA SER A 108 0.65 3.01 0.71
C SER A 108 -0.55 3.76 0.12
N ILE A 109 -1.78 3.37 0.45
CA ILE A 109 -3.00 4.14 0.09
C ILE A 109 -3.03 5.46 0.85
N ILE A 110 -2.73 5.45 2.16
CA ILE A 110 -2.65 6.69 2.94
C ILE A 110 -1.57 7.60 2.36
N ALA A 111 -0.39 7.05 2.04
CA ALA A 111 0.70 7.81 1.43
C ALA A 111 0.30 8.40 0.07
N HIS A 112 -0.47 7.68 -0.73
CA HIS A 112 -1.03 8.17 -1.99
C HIS A 112 -1.95 9.39 -1.76
N GLU A 113 -2.87 9.34 -0.80
CA GLU A 113 -3.75 10.48 -0.49
C GLU A 113 -2.97 11.70 0.04
N PHE A 114 -1.94 11.48 0.85
CA PHE A 114 -1.00 12.54 1.23
C PHE A 114 -0.23 13.10 0.03
N GLY A 115 0.03 12.27 -0.98
CA GLY A 115 0.60 12.69 -2.26
C GLY A 115 -0.31 13.67 -3.01
N HIS A 116 -1.63 13.41 -3.05
CA HIS A 116 -2.60 14.38 -3.59
C HIS A 116 -2.56 15.71 -2.84
N ALA A 117 -2.52 15.68 -1.51
CA ALA A 117 -2.42 16.89 -0.69
C ALA A 117 -1.14 17.67 -1.00
N TYR A 118 0.01 16.99 -1.00
CA TYR A 118 1.31 17.60 -1.30
C TYR A 118 1.35 18.22 -2.70
N LEU A 119 0.83 17.52 -3.72
CA LEU A 119 0.75 18.03 -5.09
C LEU A 119 -0.18 19.25 -5.20
N PHE A 120 -1.30 19.25 -4.48
CA PHE A 120 -2.25 20.35 -4.46
C PHE A 120 -1.64 21.61 -3.81
N GLU A 121 -1.03 21.47 -2.63
CA GLU A 121 -0.41 22.59 -1.91
C GLU A 121 0.74 23.23 -2.69
N ASN A 122 1.47 22.44 -3.49
CA ASN A 122 2.52 22.94 -4.38
C ASN A 122 1.99 23.47 -5.73
N ASN A 123 0.67 23.52 -5.93
CA ASN A 123 0.04 23.88 -7.20
C ASN A 123 0.62 23.10 -8.40
N ALA A 124 0.87 21.81 -8.17
CA ALA A 124 1.57 20.91 -9.08
C ALA A 124 0.76 19.65 -9.38
N HIS A 125 -0.50 19.58 -8.97
CA HIS A 125 -1.40 18.45 -9.20
C HIS A 125 -1.86 18.39 -10.66
N PRO A 126 -1.43 17.39 -11.46
CA PRO A 126 -1.94 17.18 -12.81
C PRO A 126 -3.40 16.69 -12.78
N PRO A 127 -4.22 16.99 -13.79
CA PRO A 127 -5.59 16.49 -13.86
C PRO A 127 -5.65 14.99 -14.23
N GLY A 128 -6.72 14.32 -13.79
CA GLY A 128 -7.06 12.95 -14.17
C GLY A 128 -5.95 11.94 -13.84
N LYS A 129 -5.77 10.95 -14.72
CA LYS A 129 -4.77 9.88 -14.59
C LYS A 129 -3.39 10.35 -14.16
N ASP A 130 -2.89 11.44 -14.73
CA ASP A 130 -1.52 11.87 -14.45
C ASP A 130 -1.35 12.35 -13.00
N GLY A 131 -2.43 12.80 -12.36
CA GLY A 131 -2.45 13.11 -10.93
C GLY A 131 -2.38 11.85 -10.06
N GLU A 132 -3.15 10.83 -10.40
CA GLU A 132 -3.13 9.52 -9.73
C GLU A 132 -1.75 8.88 -9.80
N LEU A 133 -1.13 8.86 -10.99
CA LEU A 133 0.21 8.31 -11.15
C LEU A 133 1.27 9.14 -10.42
N ALA A 134 1.10 10.46 -10.31
CA ALA A 134 1.98 11.28 -9.50
C ALA A 134 1.84 10.97 -8.00
N ALA A 135 0.62 10.72 -7.50
CA ALA A 135 0.36 10.29 -6.13
C ALA A 135 0.90 8.86 -5.85
N ASP A 136 0.77 7.94 -6.81
CA ASP A 136 1.40 6.60 -6.72
C ASP A 136 2.93 6.71 -6.63
N ALA A 137 3.54 7.58 -7.45
CA ALA A 137 4.98 7.85 -7.38
C ALA A 137 5.39 8.52 -6.05
N PHE A 138 4.53 9.37 -5.48
CA PHE A 138 4.74 9.94 -4.15
C PHE A 138 4.79 8.84 -3.09
N ALA A 139 3.84 7.91 -3.10
CA ALA A 139 3.81 6.75 -2.21
C ALA A 139 5.05 5.85 -2.37
N GLY A 140 5.54 5.68 -3.60
CA GLY A 140 6.80 5.00 -3.87
C GLY A 140 8.01 5.69 -3.21
N GLY A 141 8.10 7.02 -3.36
CA GLY A 141 9.14 7.80 -2.70
C GLY A 141 9.06 7.74 -1.18
N PHE A 142 7.86 7.68 -0.62
CA PHE A 142 7.64 7.45 0.81
C PHE A 142 8.16 6.08 1.23
N ALA A 143 7.88 5.00 0.48
CA ALA A 143 8.41 3.67 0.78
C ALA A 143 9.94 3.64 0.81
N ARG A 144 10.60 4.38 -0.10
CA ARG A 144 12.05 4.56 -0.08
C ARG A 144 12.53 5.30 1.17
N TYR A 145 11.79 6.30 1.62
CA TYR A 145 12.08 7.02 2.86
C TYR A 145 11.96 6.12 4.10
N VAL A 146 10.92 5.29 4.15
CA VAL A 146 10.71 4.28 5.22
C VAL A 146 11.85 3.26 5.22
N GLU A 147 12.27 2.77 4.05
CA GLU A 147 13.43 1.89 3.90
C GLU A 147 14.71 2.53 4.45
N ALA A 148 14.96 3.80 4.12
CA ALA A 148 16.13 4.53 4.59
C ALA A 148 16.15 4.73 6.12
N LYS A 149 14.97 4.70 6.77
CA LYS A 149 14.85 4.68 8.24
C LYS A 149 14.99 3.28 8.84
N GLY A 150 15.07 2.22 8.03
CA GLY A 150 15.12 0.84 8.50
C GLY A 150 13.79 0.34 9.06
N LEU A 151 12.68 0.94 8.64
CA LEU A 151 11.32 0.61 9.10
C LEU A 151 10.55 -0.28 8.11
N LEU A 152 11.14 -0.60 6.97
CA LEU A 152 10.50 -1.42 5.93
C LEU A 152 10.81 -2.90 6.18
N GLU A 153 9.78 -3.73 6.22
CA GLU A 153 9.90 -5.16 6.42
C GLU A 153 10.04 -5.91 5.09
N ALA A 154 10.42 -7.19 5.21
CA ALA A 154 10.57 -8.06 4.05
C ALA A 154 9.19 -8.49 3.54
N GLY A 155 8.69 -7.79 2.52
CA GLY A 155 7.39 -8.08 1.90
C GLY A 155 6.68 -6.80 1.50
N ASP A 156 6.82 -5.74 2.30
CA ASP A 156 6.14 -4.44 2.21
C ASP A 156 6.09 -3.83 0.81
N LEU A 157 7.20 -3.89 0.06
CA LEU A 157 7.23 -3.36 -1.31
C LEU A 157 6.33 -4.16 -2.25
N ASP A 158 6.26 -5.47 -2.08
CA ASP A 158 5.41 -6.34 -2.88
C ASP A 158 3.94 -6.17 -2.49
N GLU A 159 3.65 -5.90 -1.21
CA GLU A 159 2.31 -5.51 -0.74
C GLU A 159 1.83 -4.24 -1.44
N ALA A 160 2.64 -3.18 -1.41
CA ALA A 160 2.32 -1.91 -2.08
C ALA A 160 2.13 -2.08 -3.60
N ARG A 161 3.04 -2.82 -4.26
CA ARG A 161 2.94 -3.12 -5.70
C ARG A 161 1.71 -3.93 -6.06
N ALA A 162 1.25 -4.82 -5.18
CA ALA A 162 0.04 -5.59 -5.37
C ALA A 162 -1.21 -4.72 -5.16
N THR A 163 -1.19 -3.84 -4.15
CA THR A 163 -2.25 -2.86 -3.91
C THR A 163 -2.45 -1.95 -5.12
N PHE A 164 -1.40 -1.27 -5.60
CA PHE A 164 -1.50 -0.35 -6.75
C PHE A 164 -1.89 -1.05 -8.06
N GLU A 165 -1.49 -2.30 -8.26
CA GLU A 165 -2.00 -3.10 -9.39
C GLU A 165 -3.51 -3.37 -9.22
N ALA A 166 -3.96 -3.70 -8.01
CA ALA A 166 -5.36 -4.06 -7.76
C ALA A 166 -6.33 -2.88 -7.84
N VAL A 167 -5.88 -1.66 -7.52
CA VAL A 167 -6.69 -0.43 -7.61
C VAL A 167 -6.59 0.26 -8.98
N GLY A 168 -5.94 -0.37 -9.96
CA GLY A 168 -5.90 0.14 -11.33
C GLY A 168 -7.16 -0.16 -12.12
N ASP A 169 -7.48 0.74 -13.05
CA ASP A 169 -8.66 0.67 -13.91
C ASP A 169 -8.38 -0.16 -15.17
N TYR A 170 -9.28 -1.12 -15.45
CA TYR A 170 -9.25 -1.87 -16.71
C TYR A 170 -10.01 -1.14 -17.84
N GLU A 171 -10.88 -0.19 -17.49
CA GLU A 171 -11.63 0.63 -18.44
C GLU A 171 -10.92 1.98 -18.68
N VAL A 172 -10.14 2.05 -19.76
CA VAL A 172 -9.25 3.19 -20.03
C VAL A 172 -9.86 4.31 -20.87
N TYR A 173 -11.12 4.16 -21.31
CA TYR A 173 -11.75 5.08 -22.26
C TYR A 173 -12.59 6.20 -21.60
N HIS A 174 -12.72 6.18 -20.27
CA HIS A 174 -13.36 7.26 -19.51
C HIS A 174 -12.33 8.33 -19.12
N ASN A 175 -12.76 9.59 -19.05
CA ASN A 175 -11.86 10.69 -18.66
C ASN A 175 -11.43 10.62 -17.19
N ASP A 176 -12.18 9.91 -16.37
CA ASP A 176 -11.93 9.72 -14.92
C ASP A 176 -11.18 8.42 -14.63
N HIS A 177 -10.45 7.90 -15.62
CA HIS A 177 -9.61 6.72 -15.48
C HIS A 177 -8.37 7.03 -14.62
N HIS A 178 -8.12 6.20 -13.60
CA HIS A 178 -7.08 6.38 -12.59
C HIS A 178 -5.72 5.80 -12.97
N GLY A 179 -5.61 5.20 -14.16
CA GLY A 179 -4.41 4.49 -14.60
C GLY A 179 -4.63 2.99 -14.62
N THR A 180 -4.02 2.32 -15.59
CA THR A 180 -4.09 0.86 -15.68
C THR A 180 -3.33 0.24 -14.51
N PRO A 181 -3.67 -1.00 -14.11
CA PRO A 181 -2.91 -1.75 -13.10
C PRO A 181 -1.39 -1.68 -13.26
N MET A 182 -0.92 -1.73 -14.51
CA MET A 182 0.51 -1.64 -14.84
C MET A 182 1.08 -0.23 -14.73
N GLU A 183 0.33 0.80 -15.13
CA GLU A 183 0.78 2.17 -14.96
C GLU A 183 0.90 2.54 -13.48
N ARG A 184 -0.09 2.17 -12.67
CA ARG A 184 -0.10 2.44 -11.23
C ARG A 184 1.06 1.78 -10.50
N ARG A 185 1.25 0.46 -10.71
CA ARG A 185 2.42 -0.26 -10.21
C ARG A 185 3.73 0.38 -10.67
N GLN A 186 3.82 0.76 -11.95
CA GLN A 186 5.04 1.33 -12.51
C GLN A 186 5.35 2.70 -11.89
N ALA A 187 4.34 3.54 -11.67
CA ALA A 187 4.50 4.84 -11.04
C ALA A 187 5.02 4.71 -9.59
N PHE A 188 4.43 3.81 -8.80
CA PHE A 188 4.95 3.47 -7.47
C PHE A 188 6.42 3.02 -7.53
N ASN A 189 6.75 2.07 -8.42
CA ASN A 189 8.12 1.58 -8.58
C ASN A 189 9.09 2.70 -8.97
N ASP A 190 8.68 3.60 -9.84
CA ASP A 190 9.50 4.74 -10.25
C ASP A 190 9.77 5.69 -9.08
N GLY A 191 8.74 5.99 -8.27
CA GLY A 191 8.87 6.74 -7.02
C GLY A 191 9.87 6.11 -6.05
N TYR A 192 9.76 4.81 -5.82
CA TYR A 192 10.66 4.08 -4.92
C TYR A 192 12.12 4.10 -5.44
N LEU A 193 12.32 3.70 -6.70
CA LEU A 193 13.67 3.56 -7.28
C LEU A 193 14.37 4.91 -7.49
N LYS A 194 13.63 5.95 -7.88
CA LYS A 194 14.20 7.25 -8.29
C LYS A 194 14.05 8.34 -7.22
N GLY A 195 13.23 8.11 -6.21
CA GLY A 195 12.71 9.15 -5.33
C GLY A 195 11.58 9.93 -6.01
N PHE A 196 10.69 10.50 -5.21
CA PHE A 196 9.63 11.35 -5.72
C PHE A 196 10.17 12.72 -6.19
N ARG A 197 9.52 13.29 -7.22
CA ARG A 197 9.76 14.63 -7.75
C ARG A 197 8.44 15.25 -8.15
N LEU A 198 8.34 16.58 -8.07
CA LEU A 198 7.15 17.28 -8.53
C LEU A 198 6.99 17.10 -10.06
N PRO A 199 5.76 16.93 -10.56
CA PRO A 199 5.50 16.94 -11.99
C PRO A 199 6.08 18.20 -12.65
N GLY A 200 6.88 18.01 -13.71
CA GLY A 200 7.55 19.11 -14.41
C GLY A 200 8.97 19.43 -13.92
N ASP A 201 9.42 18.86 -12.79
CA ASP A 201 10.83 18.94 -12.40
C ASP A 201 11.70 18.25 -13.46
N ARG A 202 12.73 18.96 -13.94
CA ARG A 202 13.72 18.34 -14.83
C ARG A 202 14.41 17.22 -14.05
N GLN A 203 14.62 16.07 -14.70
CA GLN A 203 15.58 15.10 -14.19
C GLN A 203 16.95 15.79 -14.17
N GLU A 204 17.40 16.24 -13.00
CA GLU A 204 18.83 16.44 -12.81
C GLU A 204 19.46 15.08 -13.12
N THR A 205 20.25 15.02 -14.19
CA THR A 205 21.20 13.92 -14.38
C THR A 205 21.89 13.75 -13.03
N PRO A 206 21.90 12.54 -12.43
CA PRO A 206 22.46 12.38 -11.10
C PRO A 206 23.82 13.06 -11.08
N ARG A 207 23.99 14.08 -10.21
CA ARG A 207 25.33 14.61 -9.93
C ARG A 207 26.10 13.37 -9.52
N GLN A 208 27.02 12.96 -10.39
CA GLN A 208 27.88 11.82 -10.15
C GLN A 208 28.45 12.06 -8.76
N ALA A 209 28.07 11.21 -7.80
CA ALA A 209 28.69 11.24 -6.49
C ALA A 209 30.20 11.25 -6.76
N PRO A 210 31.01 12.09 -6.08
CA PRO A 210 32.45 12.05 -6.26
C PRO A 210 32.84 10.58 -6.15
N GLU A 211 33.38 10.03 -7.24
CA GLU A 211 33.75 8.61 -7.28
C GLU A 211 34.60 8.35 -6.04
N PRO A 212 34.27 7.34 -5.21
CA PRO A 212 35.20 6.93 -4.18
C PRO A 212 36.52 6.64 -4.89
N SER A 213 37.60 7.26 -4.44
CA SER A 213 38.92 7.12 -5.05
C SER A 213 39.33 5.65 -5.07
N VAL A 214 39.03 4.97 -6.17
CA VAL A 214 39.40 3.58 -6.38
C VAL A 214 40.90 3.57 -6.68
N THR A 215 41.69 3.15 -5.71
CA THR A 215 43.04 2.67 -6.01
C THR A 215 42.89 1.42 -6.87
N PRO A 216 43.53 1.32 -8.05
CA PRO A 216 43.33 0.17 -8.93
C PRO A 216 43.71 -1.12 -8.21
N PRO A 217 42.85 -2.16 -8.22
CA PRO A 217 43.25 -3.47 -7.70
C PRO A 217 44.34 -4.06 -8.60
N ALA A 218 45.33 -4.70 -7.96
CA ALA A 218 46.38 -5.43 -8.66
C ALA A 218 45.79 -6.47 -9.62
N SER A 219 46.33 -6.50 -10.83
CA SER A 219 45.88 -7.34 -11.94
C SER A 219 45.81 -8.82 -11.53
N GLN A 220 44.62 -9.41 -11.55
CA GLN A 220 44.47 -10.86 -11.44
C GLN A 220 44.57 -11.53 -12.82
N PRO A 221 45.08 -12.78 -12.91
CA PRO A 221 45.21 -13.49 -14.18
C PRO A 221 43.84 -13.90 -14.74
N SER A 222 43.70 -13.80 -16.06
CA SER A 222 42.49 -14.13 -16.83
C SER A 222 42.12 -15.62 -16.73
N VAL A 223 40.87 -15.91 -16.37
CA VAL A 223 40.25 -17.24 -16.47
C VAL A 223 39.57 -17.38 -17.85
N PRO A 224 39.73 -18.51 -18.57
CA PRO A 224 39.12 -18.71 -19.89
C PRO A 224 37.60 -18.95 -19.81
N PRO A 225 36.85 -18.73 -20.91
CA PRO A 225 35.39 -18.71 -20.90
C PRO A 225 34.79 -20.11 -20.72
N SER A 226 33.78 -20.19 -19.85
CA SER A 226 32.89 -21.33 -19.66
C SER A 226 31.77 -21.29 -20.71
N SER A 227 31.58 -22.39 -21.45
CA SER A 227 30.48 -22.60 -22.38
C SER A 227 29.26 -23.15 -21.66
N ASN A 228 28.14 -22.43 -21.68
CA ASN A 228 26.82 -22.98 -21.31
C ASN A 228 25.88 -22.99 -22.53
N PRO A 229 25.10 -24.08 -22.73
CA PRO A 229 24.15 -24.17 -23.83
C PRO A 229 22.81 -23.50 -23.48
N ALA A 230 22.16 -23.01 -24.53
CA ALA A 230 20.83 -22.42 -24.48
C ALA A 230 19.71 -23.47 -24.29
N GLY A 231 18.62 -23.05 -23.65
CA GLY A 231 17.28 -23.58 -23.92
C GLY A 231 16.59 -24.33 -22.79
N ALA A 232 15.71 -23.65 -22.05
CA ALA A 232 14.50 -24.24 -21.48
C ALA A 232 13.41 -23.17 -21.37
N ALA A 233 12.30 -23.39 -22.07
CA ALA A 233 11.12 -22.52 -22.05
C ALA A 233 10.33 -22.72 -20.75
N ALA A 234 9.80 -21.62 -20.21
CA ALA A 234 8.85 -21.65 -19.09
C ALA A 234 7.47 -22.18 -19.56
N PRO A 235 6.75 -22.97 -18.73
CA PRO A 235 5.42 -23.47 -19.08
C PRO A 235 4.33 -22.38 -18.93
N PRO A 236 3.20 -22.49 -19.66
CA PRO A 236 2.12 -21.51 -19.63
C PRO A 236 1.28 -21.61 -18.35
N ILE A 237 0.90 -20.45 -17.79
CA ILE A 237 -0.03 -20.31 -16.67
C ILE A 237 -1.48 -20.39 -17.20
N PRO A 238 -2.39 -21.16 -16.57
CA PRO A 238 -3.77 -21.26 -17.02
C PRO A 238 -4.58 -20.00 -16.64
N VAL A 239 -5.23 -19.40 -17.63
CA VAL A 239 -6.22 -18.32 -17.47
C VAL A 239 -7.53 -18.95 -17.01
N LEU A 240 -7.94 -18.71 -15.76
CA LEU A 240 -9.25 -19.13 -15.26
C LEU A 240 -10.29 -18.05 -15.59
N GLY A 241 -11.03 -18.27 -16.66
CA GLY A 241 -12.21 -17.46 -16.99
C GLY A 241 -13.35 -17.77 -16.02
N LEU A 242 -13.85 -16.73 -15.33
CA LEU A 242 -15.08 -16.84 -14.55
C LEU A 242 -16.28 -16.74 -15.50
N GLY A 243 -16.74 -17.90 -15.96
CA GLY A 243 -18.07 -18.07 -16.52
C GLY A 243 -19.16 -18.00 -15.44
N LEU A 244 -20.38 -17.74 -15.90
CA LEU A 244 -21.64 -17.50 -15.15
C LEU A 244 -22.06 -18.53 -14.07
N ALA A 245 -21.23 -19.50 -13.73
CA ALA A 245 -21.46 -20.43 -12.61
C ALA A 245 -20.91 -19.91 -11.25
N GLY A 246 -19.99 -18.94 -11.25
CA GLY A 246 -19.40 -18.39 -10.01
C GLY A 246 -20.33 -17.48 -9.20
N ILE A 247 -21.40 -16.97 -9.82
CA ILE A 247 -22.35 -16.05 -9.17
C ILE A 247 -23.33 -16.79 -8.24
N MET A 248 -23.57 -18.09 -8.46
CA MET A 248 -24.50 -18.86 -7.60
C MET A 248 -23.89 -19.32 -6.26
N THR A 249 -22.56 -19.47 -6.17
CA THR A 249 -21.92 -19.88 -4.91
C THR A 249 -21.83 -18.71 -3.92
N VAL A 250 -21.67 -17.48 -4.41
CA VAL A 250 -21.67 -16.26 -3.57
C VAL A 250 -23.05 -16.00 -2.94
N ILE A 251 -24.14 -16.30 -3.67
CA ILE A 251 -25.50 -16.15 -3.15
C ILE A 251 -25.80 -17.19 -2.05
N MET A 252 -25.28 -18.42 -2.16
CA MET A 252 -25.53 -19.46 -1.17
C MET A 252 -24.85 -19.16 0.18
N VAL A 253 -23.62 -18.62 0.16
CA VAL A 253 -22.88 -18.19 1.36
C VAL A 253 -23.57 -17.00 2.03
N ALA A 254 -24.07 -16.03 1.24
CA ALA A 254 -24.82 -14.89 1.78
C ALA A 254 -26.13 -15.29 2.49
N THR A 255 -26.85 -16.30 2.00
CA THR A 255 -28.03 -16.83 2.68
C THR A 255 -27.72 -17.60 3.97
N ILE A 256 -26.60 -18.31 4.03
CA ILE A 256 -26.19 -19.03 5.24
C ILE A 256 -25.76 -18.04 6.34
N VAL A 257 -25.03 -16.98 5.98
CA VAL A 257 -24.64 -15.91 6.91
C VAL A 257 -25.87 -15.14 7.43
N MET A 258 -26.87 -14.87 6.58
CA MET A 258 -28.12 -14.23 7.03
C MET A 258 -29.01 -15.14 7.88
N MET A 259 -28.90 -16.47 7.76
CA MET A 259 -29.62 -17.40 8.64
C MET A 259 -28.93 -17.57 10.00
N VAL A 260 -27.61 -17.51 10.06
CA VAL A 260 -26.84 -17.57 11.31
C VAL A 260 -27.01 -16.28 12.13
N ASN A 261 -27.04 -15.11 11.49
CA ASN A 261 -27.24 -13.83 12.18
C ASN A 261 -28.67 -13.64 12.73
N ARG A 262 -29.64 -14.45 12.32
CA ARG A 262 -31.03 -14.38 12.80
C ARG A 262 -31.32 -15.33 13.96
N ALA A 263 -30.36 -16.16 14.38
CA ALA A 263 -30.48 -17.07 15.51
C ALA A 263 -29.90 -16.49 16.83
N GLY A 264 -29.39 -15.25 16.82
CA GLY A 264 -28.74 -14.61 17.96
C GLY A 264 -29.54 -13.53 18.69
N GLU A 265 -30.77 -13.22 18.28
CA GLU A 265 -31.58 -12.14 18.91
C GLU A 265 -32.68 -12.62 19.88
N ASP A 266 -32.74 -13.92 20.24
CA ASP A 266 -33.77 -14.46 21.14
C ASP A 266 -33.26 -14.84 22.56
N GLU A 267 -32.06 -14.42 22.98
CA GLU A 267 -31.62 -14.52 24.39
C GLU A 267 -30.76 -13.31 24.80
N PHE A 268 -31.40 -12.18 25.15
CA PHE A 268 -31.23 -11.43 26.41
C PHE A 268 -32.07 -10.14 26.43
#